data_AF-A0A512M694-F1
#
_entry.id   AF-A0A512M694-F1
#
_cell.length_a   1.000
_cell.length_b   1.000
_cell.length_c   1.000
_cell.angle_alpha   90.00
_cell.angle_beta   90.00
_cell.angle_gamma   90.00
#
_symmetry.space_group_name_H-M   'P 1'
#
loop_
_entity.id
_entity.type
_entity.pdbx_description
1 polymer ?
#
loop_
_entity_poly.entity_id
_entity_poly.type
_entity_poly.pdbx_seq_one_letter_code
_entity_poly.pdbx_strand_id
1 'polypeptide(L)'
;MLVSPLIQAQDAAKMRADFLKLILSDSQMLTDQYERALAKLESDLAADADYEQAQLVQRRREELRAIYPGGTTLTSPAIPLAPERARLVGTAEARGDTLTNWRTATSQAEWAAVHVTPGSYYLELEASMSALPSTAGRMVPQEKATFAFYEVSLLPGAQENRRSFDIMPGKDETYAPLRIGPLNFSRDAVTLRLAPAMGYPANAISLRQFRLVPAVVDVVQTAASLPEGDALAATRELLQRELVKVQKPVLTAYKESLKTLPSTTPEMKEAVEAETKRLTQLENYASTPSIILERMIRQLGGVAGFEDIDGARYLSTVTSTGDRFTVEHDGRQIAIRLMWVSCAPPDEKSMARKNFADHFDIEMDNVGRLSRTAREFTLGYLDGKSLRLLLRPMKDKDGFQPALVFLPEVGLYQNVLVDQGLAAVEPFPKNARAGLMERGLYTTVLEHEAGAKRLKNGAWALSEEDKK
;
A
#
# COMPACT_ATOMS: atom_id res chain seq x y z
N MET A 1 30.54 23.38 9.56
CA MET A 1 30.52 22.75 8.22
C MET A 1 29.19 22.05 8.07
N LEU A 2 28.35 22.56 7.18
CA LEU A 2 26.94 22.21 7.00
C LEU A 2 26.82 21.14 5.90
N VAL A 3 26.17 20.01 6.20
CA VAL A 3 25.79 18.99 5.22
C VAL A 3 24.27 18.98 5.12
N SER A 4 23.76 19.28 3.93
CA SER A 4 22.36 19.67 3.65
C SER A 4 21.33 18.52 3.74
N PRO A 5 20.05 18.82 4.10
CA PRO A 5 18.94 17.85 4.18
C PRO A 5 18.53 17.19 2.86
N LEU A 6 19.14 17.57 1.73
CA LEU A 6 18.96 16.93 0.43
C LEU A 6 19.53 15.50 0.40
N ILE A 7 20.52 15.22 1.26
CA ILE A 7 21.28 13.96 1.25
C ILE A 7 20.49 12.80 1.88
N GLN A 8 19.70 13.05 2.95
CA GLN A 8 18.93 12.00 3.64
C GLN A 8 17.70 11.50 2.86
N ALA A 9 17.06 12.36 2.06
CA ALA A 9 15.95 11.94 1.19
C ALA A 9 16.45 11.10 0.00
N GLN A 10 17.67 11.36 -0.46
CA GLN A 10 18.33 10.56 -1.50
C GLN A 10 18.70 9.16 -0.99
N ASP A 11 19.13 9.04 0.27
CA ASP A 11 19.51 7.74 0.86
C ASP A 11 18.31 6.78 1.05
N ALA A 12 17.15 7.29 1.46
CA ALA A 12 15.94 6.47 1.61
C ALA A 12 15.36 6.04 0.26
N ALA A 13 15.39 6.92 -0.75
CA ALA A 13 14.99 6.59 -2.11
C ALA A 13 15.94 5.56 -2.73
N LYS A 14 17.24 5.66 -2.44
CA LYS A 14 18.28 4.71 -2.87
C LYS A 14 18.08 3.33 -2.22
N MET A 15 17.87 3.25 -0.90
CA MET A 15 17.59 1.97 -0.22
C MET A 15 16.32 1.29 -0.74
N ARG A 16 15.26 2.05 -1.03
CA ARG A 16 14.03 1.49 -1.59
C ARG A 16 14.23 1.02 -3.04
N ALA A 17 14.98 1.76 -3.84
CA ALA A 17 15.32 1.35 -5.20
C ALA A 17 16.21 0.08 -5.21
N ASP A 18 17.16 -0.01 -4.29
CA ASP A 18 18.04 -1.17 -4.16
C ASP A 18 17.30 -2.40 -3.61
N PHE A 19 16.35 -2.23 -2.69
CA PHE A 19 15.46 -3.30 -2.21
C PHE A 19 14.51 -3.80 -3.31
N LEU A 20 13.92 -2.90 -4.10
CA LEU A 20 13.08 -3.30 -5.23
C LEU A 20 13.90 -3.99 -6.33
N LYS A 21 15.13 -3.53 -6.59
CA LYS A 21 16.06 -4.24 -7.48
C LYS A 21 16.38 -5.64 -6.97
N LEU A 22 16.59 -5.81 -5.66
CA LEU A 22 16.87 -7.10 -5.04
C LEU A 22 15.68 -8.06 -5.15
N ILE A 23 14.47 -7.60 -4.84
CA ILE A 23 13.24 -8.42 -5.00
C ILE A 23 13.03 -8.79 -6.48
N LEU A 24 13.26 -7.85 -7.40
CA LEU A 24 13.12 -8.12 -8.82
C LEU A 24 14.21 -9.07 -9.33
N SER A 25 15.45 -8.96 -8.87
CA SER A 25 16.50 -9.91 -9.21
C SER A 25 16.23 -11.30 -8.63
N ASP A 26 15.70 -11.38 -7.41
CA ASP A 26 15.39 -12.66 -6.76
C ASP A 26 14.21 -13.34 -7.43
N SER A 27 13.17 -12.58 -7.80
CA SER A 27 12.03 -13.10 -8.57
C SER A 27 12.42 -13.49 -10.01
N GLN A 28 13.34 -12.78 -10.65
CA GLN A 28 13.92 -13.17 -11.93
C GLN A 28 14.77 -14.44 -11.79
N MET A 29 15.57 -14.57 -10.74
CA MET A 29 16.36 -15.78 -10.47
C MET A 29 15.44 -16.99 -10.25
N LEU A 30 14.34 -16.83 -9.51
CA LEU A 30 13.31 -17.86 -9.34
C LEU A 30 12.64 -18.24 -10.66
N THR A 31 12.34 -17.26 -11.51
CA THR A 31 11.73 -17.49 -12.82
C THR A 31 12.69 -18.20 -13.77
N ASP A 32 13.97 -17.82 -13.79
CA ASP A 32 15.04 -18.50 -14.55
C ASP A 32 15.28 -19.93 -14.06
N GLN A 33 15.25 -20.15 -12.73
CA GLN A 33 15.35 -21.48 -12.14
C GLN A 33 14.15 -22.34 -12.53
N TYR A 34 12.95 -21.76 -12.55
CA TYR A 34 11.72 -22.45 -12.95
C TYR A 34 11.70 -22.74 -14.46
N GLU A 35 12.16 -21.83 -15.32
CA GLU A 35 12.29 -22.07 -16.76
C GLU A 35 13.30 -23.18 -17.05
N ARG A 36 14.44 -23.21 -16.35
CA ARG A 36 15.42 -24.31 -16.46
C ARG A 36 14.84 -25.65 -15.98
N ALA A 37 14.05 -25.64 -14.91
CA ALA A 37 13.38 -26.85 -14.41
C ALA A 37 12.33 -27.37 -15.42
N LEU A 38 11.55 -26.48 -16.04
CA LEU A 38 10.59 -26.84 -17.09
C LEU A 38 11.28 -27.34 -18.36
N ALA A 39 12.39 -26.72 -18.77
CA ALA A 39 13.17 -27.19 -19.93
C ALA A 39 13.78 -28.58 -19.69
N LYS A 40 14.23 -28.85 -18.46
CA LYS A 40 14.70 -30.19 -18.08
C LYS A 40 13.56 -31.21 -18.08
N LEU A 41 12.41 -30.85 -17.51
CA LEU A 41 11.23 -31.71 -17.47
C LEU A 41 10.67 -32.01 -18.88
N GLU A 42 10.70 -31.04 -19.79
CA GLU A 42 10.38 -31.26 -21.22
C GLU A 42 11.33 -32.26 -21.87
N SER A 43 12.63 -32.14 -21.60
CA SER A 43 13.65 -33.08 -22.11
C SER A 43 13.47 -34.49 -21.55
N ASP A 44 13.15 -34.63 -20.26
CA ASP A 44 12.94 -35.92 -19.60
C ASP A 44 11.65 -36.59 -20.12
N LEU A 45 10.55 -35.84 -20.28
CA LEU A 45 9.29 -36.35 -20.85
C LEU A 45 9.41 -36.71 -22.34
N ALA A 46 10.22 -35.97 -23.10
CA ALA A 46 10.52 -36.31 -24.49
C ALA A 46 11.37 -37.59 -24.60
N ALA A 47 12.23 -37.88 -23.60
CA ALA A 47 13.00 -39.12 -23.53
C ALA A 47 12.13 -40.33 -23.16
N ASP A 48 11.10 -40.12 -22.34
CA ASP A 48 10.13 -41.15 -21.94
C ASP A 48 8.98 -41.37 -22.96
N ALA A 49 9.05 -40.70 -24.12
CA ALA A 49 8.05 -40.76 -25.21
C ALA A 49 6.64 -40.27 -24.86
N ASP A 50 6.49 -39.49 -23.78
CA ASP A 50 5.23 -38.86 -23.34
C ASP A 50 5.03 -37.49 -24.02
N TYR A 51 4.83 -37.52 -25.34
CA TYR A 51 4.76 -36.34 -26.20
C TYR A 51 3.60 -35.37 -25.85
N GLU A 52 2.50 -35.85 -25.30
CA GLU A 52 1.37 -34.99 -24.90
C GLU A 52 1.72 -34.11 -23.70
N GLN A 53 2.45 -34.64 -22.71
CA GLN A 53 2.89 -33.86 -21.56
C GLN A 53 4.00 -32.89 -21.92
N ALA A 54 4.92 -33.30 -22.82
CA ALA A 54 5.95 -32.41 -23.35
C ALA A 54 5.35 -31.17 -24.05
N GLN A 55 4.27 -31.33 -24.84
CA GLN A 55 3.57 -30.18 -25.46
C GLN A 55 2.91 -29.24 -24.45
N LEU A 56 2.34 -29.77 -23.36
CA LEU A 56 1.76 -28.93 -22.31
C LEU A 56 2.83 -28.10 -21.58
N VAL A 57 3.99 -28.70 -21.33
CA VAL A 57 5.15 -28.04 -20.72
C VAL A 57 5.71 -26.98 -21.67
N GLN A 58 5.76 -27.27 -22.97
CA GLN A 58 6.18 -26.31 -23.99
C GLN A 58 5.23 -25.11 -24.06
N ARG A 59 3.91 -25.32 -24.08
CA ARG A 59 2.93 -24.22 -24.03
C ARG A 59 3.08 -23.38 -22.77
N ARG A 60 3.31 -24.02 -21.61
CA ARG A 60 3.51 -23.31 -20.35
C ARG A 60 4.82 -22.51 -20.32
N ARG A 61 5.89 -22.99 -20.97
CA ARG A 61 7.11 -22.22 -21.22
C ARG A 61 6.85 -21.03 -22.14
N GLU A 62 6.09 -21.21 -23.20
CA GLU A 62 5.71 -20.14 -24.12
C GLU A 62 4.84 -19.07 -23.44
N GLU A 63 3.90 -19.47 -22.58
CA GLU A 63 3.09 -18.57 -21.75
C GLU A 63 3.96 -17.79 -20.75
N LEU A 64 4.89 -18.45 -20.04
CA LEU A 64 5.81 -17.79 -19.12
C LEU A 64 6.75 -16.82 -19.84
N ARG A 65 7.24 -17.20 -21.04
CA ARG A 65 8.08 -16.35 -21.88
C ARG A 65 7.30 -15.18 -22.49
N ALA A 66 5.99 -15.32 -22.70
CA ALA A 66 5.12 -14.23 -23.12
C ALA A 66 4.86 -13.22 -21.98
N ILE A 67 4.85 -13.69 -20.72
CA ILE A 67 4.74 -12.83 -19.53
C ILE A 67 6.07 -12.12 -19.23
N TYR A 68 7.20 -12.79 -19.48
CA TYR A 68 8.54 -12.25 -19.30
C TYR A 68 9.34 -12.27 -20.61
N PRO A 69 9.08 -11.32 -21.54
CA PRO A 69 9.77 -11.28 -22.82
C PRO A 69 11.22 -10.82 -22.62
N GLY A 70 12.13 -11.78 -22.42
CA GLY A 70 13.57 -11.59 -22.60
C GLY A 70 14.41 -11.62 -21.34
N GLY A 71 14.90 -12.82 -21.00
CA GLY A 71 16.15 -12.99 -20.27
C GLY A 71 17.33 -12.61 -21.18
N THR A 72 17.67 -11.32 -21.24
CA THR A 72 19.00 -10.85 -21.67
C THR A 72 19.23 -9.44 -21.15
N THR A 73 20.18 -9.32 -20.21
CA THR A 73 21.00 -8.14 -19.90
C THR A 73 20.29 -6.82 -19.54
N LEU A 74 20.42 -6.45 -18.25
CA LEU A 74 20.44 -5.09 -17.68
C LEU A 74 20.12 -3.93 -18.65
N THR A 75 18.84 -3.65 -18.86
CA THR A 75 18.37 -2.31 -19.22
C THR A 75 17.06 -2.03 -18.47
N SER A 76 16.92 -0.80 -18.00
CA SER A 76 15.82 -0.25 -17.18
C SER A 76 14.44 -0.93 -17.35
N PRO A 77 13.63 -1.12 -16.28
CA PRO A 77 12.31 -1.75 -16.35
C PRO A 77 11.30 -0.85 -17.07
N ALA A 78 11.46 -0.73 -18.39
CA ALA A 78 10.66 0.11 -19.25
C ALA A 78 9.38 -0.63 -19.66
N ILE A 79 8.23 0.01 -19.49
CA ILE A 79 6.92 -0.55 -19.85
C ILE A 79 6.65 -0.18 -21.32
N PRO A 80 6.59 -1.17 -22.25
CA PRO A 80 6.37 -0.88 -23.66
C PRO A 80 4.91 -0.49 -23.94
N LEU A 81 4.72 0.56 -24.74
CA LEU A 81 3.40 1.03 -25.21
C LEU A 81 3.26 0.71 -26.70
N ALA A 82 3.01 -0.56 -27.03
CA ALA A 82 2.95 -1.01 -28.42
C ALA A 82 1.89 -0.25 -29.25
N PRO A 83 2.25 0.38 -30.39
CA PRO A 83 1.32 1.05 -31.30
C PRO A 83 0.13 0.21 -31.76
N GLU A 84 0.33 -1.09 -31.97
CA GLU A 84 -0.75 -2.02 -32.38
C GLU A 84 -1.81 -2.23 -31.30
N ARG A 85 -1.45 -2.02 -30.02
CA ARG A 85 -2.39 -2.11 -28.90
C ARG A 85 -3.11 -0.79 -28.63
N ALA A 86 -2.75 0.28 -29.35
CA ALA A 86 -3.40 1.57 -29.20
C ALA A 86 -4.77 1.55 -29.90
N ARG A 87 -5.79 2.04 -29.20
CA ARG A 87 -7.06 2.42 -29.82
C ARG A 87 -6.84 3.72 -30.59
N LEU A 88 -6.96 3.65 -31.91
CA LEU A 88 -6.77 4.79 -32.81
C LEU A 88 -8.11 5.45 -33.15
N VAL A 89 -8.10 6.79 -33.20
CA VAL A 89 -9.25 7.62 -33.59
C VAL A 89 -8.77 8.66 -34.61
N GLY A 90 -9.61 9.02 -35.59
CA GLY A 90 -9.28 10.01 -36.62
C GLY A 90 -8.55 9.39 -37.80
N THR A 91 -7.46 10.02 -38.25
CA THR A 91 -6.67 9.53 -39.40
C THR A 91 -5.38 8.82 -38.99
N ALA A 92 -5.07 8.76 -37.69
CA ALA A 92 -3.87 8.08 -37.22
C ALA A 92 -3.94 6.57 -37.51
N GLU A 93 -2.83 6.00 -37.98
CA GLU A 93 -2.72 4.60 -38.36
C GLU A 93 -1.49 3.96 -37.72
N ALA A 94 -1.64 2.74 -37.20
CA ALA A 94 -0.52 1.90 -36.75
C ALA A 94 -0.07 1.00 -37.90
N ARG A 95 1.20 1.09 -38.27
CA ARG A 95 1.85 0.20 -39.23
C ARG A 95 2.99 -0.52 -38.52
N GLY A 96 2.70 -1.70 -37.98
CA GLY A 96 3.62 -2.40 -37.08
C GLY A 96 3.88 -1.56 -35.82
N ASP A 97 5.15 -1.37 -35.48
CA ASP A 97 5.59 -0.59 -34.31
C ASP A 97 5.66 0.93 -34.58
N THR A 98 4.95 1.46 -35.59
CA THR A 98 4.99 2.90 -35.92
C THR A 98 3.60 3.50 -36.06
N LEU A 99 3.36 4.64 -35.41
CA LEU A 99 2.17 5.48 -35.58
C LEU A 99 2.41 6.57 -36.61
N THR A 100 1.54 6.66 -37.61
CA THR A 100 1.64 7.60 -38.73
C THR A 100 0.30 8.26 -39.05
N ASN A 101 0.25 9.08 -40.11
CA ASN A 101 -0.96 9.66 -40.69
C ASN A 101 -1.72 10.65 -39.78
N TRP A 102 -0.98 11.50 -39.06
CA TRP A 102 -1.49 12.55 -38.15
C TRP A 102 -2.06 13.80 -38.86
N ARG A 103 -3.04 13.62 -39.77
CA ARG A 103 -3.56 14.69 -40.64
C ARG A 103 -4.61 15.59 -40.02
N THR A 104 -5.33 15.12 -38.99
CA THR A 104 -6.42 15.88 -38.35
C THR A 104 -6.15 16.14 -36.87
N ALA A 105 -6.69 17.25 -36.34
CA ALA A 105 -6.61 17.56 -34.91
C ALA A 105 -7.40 16.58 -34.02
N THR A 106 -8.33 15.83 -34.61
CA THR A 106 -9.10 14.77 -33.95
C THR A 106 -8.37 13.43 -33.89
N SER A 107 -7.18 13.32 -34.50
CA SER A 107 -6.40 12.09 -34.49
C SER A 107 -5.87 11.78 -33.09
N GLN A 108 -6.06 10.56 -32.59
CA GLN A 108 -5.62 10.18 -31.23
C GLN A 108 -5.18 8.72 -31.21
N ALA A 109 -4.23 8.41 -30.32
CA ALA A 109 -3.84 7.05 -29.97
C ALA A 109 -3.98 6.87 -28.45
N GLU A 110 -4.73 5.86 -28.03
CA GLU A 110 -5.03 5.61 -26.62
C GLU A 110 -4.67 4.18 -26.20
N TRP A 111 -3.91 4.04 -25.13
CA TRP A 111 -3.59 2.77 -24.49
C TRP A 111 -4.41 2.66 -23.19
N ALA A 112 -5.31 1.69 -23.15
CA ALA A 112 -6.14 1.43 -21.98
C ALA A 112 -5.50 0.38 -21.06
N ALA A 113 -5.79 0.49 -19.75
CA ALA A 113 -5.35 -0.47 -18.74
C ALA A 113 -3.83 -0.75 -18.76
N VAL A 114 -3.03 0.30 -18.91
CA VAL A 114 -1.58 0.19 -18.79
C VAL A 114 -1.26 0.00 -17.31
N HIS A 115 -0.70 -1.15 -16.97
CA HIS A 115 -0.24 -1.46 -15.63
C HIS A 115 1.11 -0.77 -15.37
N VAL A 116 1.13 0.16 -14.43
CA VAL A 116 2.29 0.96 -14.02
C VAL A 116 2.43 0.89 -12.51
N THR A 117 3.61 0.57 -12.00
CA THR A 117 3.86 0.70 -10.56
C THR A 117 3.79 2.18 -10.17
N PRO A 118 3.09 2.59 -9.09
CA PRO A 118 3.04 3.99 -8.67
C PRO A 118 4.44 4.60 -8.52
N GLY A 119 4.71 5.72 -9.20
CA GLY A 119 6.03 6.34 -9.29
C GLY A 119 6.17 7.33 -10.44
N SER A 120 7.38 7.85 -10.61
CA SER A 120 7.72 8.80 -11.69
C SER A 120 8.30 8.08 -12.91
N TYR A 121 7.82 8.43 -14.10
CA TYR A 121 8.23 7.82 -15.37
C TYR A 121 8.54 8.90 -16.41
N TYR A 122 9.43 8.57 -17.34
CA TYR A 122 9.62 9.29 -18.59
C TYR A 122 9.02 8.47 -19.73
N LEU A 123 8.25 9.10 -20.59
CA LEU A 123 7.93 8.55 -21.89
C LEU A 123 9.13 8.74 -22.80
N GLU A 124 9.70 7.66 -23.28
CA GLU A 124 10.68 7.66 -24.36
C GLU A 124 10.01 7.18 -25.65
N LEU A 125 10.29 7.86 -26.74
CA LEU A 125 9.83 7.50 -28.07
C LEU A 125 10.83 8.02 -29.11
N GLU A 126 10.72 7.51 -30.32
CA GLU A 126 11.47 7.99 -31.47
C GLU A 126 10.52 8.66 -32.46
N ALA A 127 10.86 9.85 -32.93
CA ALA A 127 10.02 10.62 -33.85
C ALA A 127 10.78 11.07 -35.09
N SER A 128 10.13 10.99 -36.25
CA SER A 128 10.59 11.62 -37.48
C SER A 128 9.49 12.52 -38.05
N MET A 129 9.90 13.64 -38.63
CA MET A 129 9.01 14.54 -39.36
C MET A 129 9.69 14.97 -40.65
N SER A 130 8.99 14.79 -41.78
CA SER A 130 9.41 15.28 -43.09
C SER A 130 8.27 16.04 -43.78
N ALA A 131 8.62 16.91 -44.72
CA ALA A 131 7.62 17.57 -45.56
C ALA A 131 7.11 16.58 -46.61
N LEU A 132 5.79 16.49 -46.79
CA LEU A 132 5.23 15.73 -47.89
C LEU A 132 5.45 16.49 -49.21
N PRO A 133 5.77 15.79 -50.31
CA PRO A 133 5.83 16.44 -51.62
C PRO A 133 4.44 17.03 -51.94
N SER A 134 4.41 18.36 -52.09
CA SER A 134 3.17 19.13 -52.29
C SER A 134 2.44 18.66 -53.55
N THR A 135 1.24 18.09 -53.41
CA THR A 135 0.41 17.64 -54.54
C THR A 135 -0.73 18.58 -54.89
N ALA A 136 -0.98 19.66 -54.13
CA ALA A 136 -1.92 20.71 -54.53
C ALA A 136 -1.70 21.98 -53.71
N GLY A 137 -1.64 23.13 -54.39
CA GLY A 137 -1.34 24.43 -53.81
C GLY A 137 -2.34 24.85 -52.74
N ARG A 138 -1.91 24.81 -51.47
CA ARG A 138 -2.38 25.59 -50.28
C ARG A 138 -1.86 25.01 -48.96
N MET A 139 -1.29 23.82 -48.96
CA MET A 139 -0.81 23.18 -47.73
C MET A 139 0.69 23.48 -47.54
N VAL A 140 1.00 24.32 -46.57
CA VAL A 140 2.38 24.68 -46.21
C VAL A 140 2.87 23.72 -45.13
N PRO A 141 3.96 22.96 -45.36
CA PRO A 141 4.59 22.12 -44.34
C PRO A 141 4.91 22.94 -43.09
N GLN A 142 4.58 22.41 -41.93
CA GLN A 142 4.88 23.05 -40.66
C GLN A 142 6.34 22.81 -40.27
N GLU A 143 6.98 23.83 -39.71
CA GLU A 143 8.33 23.75 -39.16
C GLU A 143 8.38 23.09 -37.77
N LYS A 144 7.22 22.81 -37.18
CA LYS A 144 7.10 22.06 -35.92
C LYS A 144 5.76 21.34 -35.82
N ALA A 145 5.77 20.16 -35.22
CA ALA A 145 4.56 19.45 -34.84
C ALA A 145 4.50 19.24 -33.32
N THR A 146 3.46 19.78 -32.68
CA THR A 146 3.24 19.71 -31.24
C THR A 146 2.28 18.57 -30.92
N PHE A 147 2.66 17.73 -29.97
CA PHE A 147 1.85 16.64 -29.44
C PHE A 147 1.67 16.79 -27.93
N ALA A 148 0.57 16.24 -27.42
CA ALA A 148 0.28 16.13 -26.01
C ALA A 148 0.10 14.66 -25.63
N PHE A 149 0.83 14.22 -24.61
CA PHE A 149 0.67 12.92 -23.97
C PHE A 149 0.11 13.11 -22.56
N TYR A 150 -0.95 12.39 -22.21
CA TYR A 150 -1.63 12.58 -20.92
C TYR A 150 -2.39 11.35 -20.44
N GLU A 151 -2.63 11.32 -19.12
CA GLU A 151 -3.51 10.35 -18.47
C GLU A 151 -4.99 10.76 -18.67
N VAL A 152 -5.80 9.84 -19.18
CA VAL A 152 -7.24 10.02 -19.37
C VAL A 152 -7.97 9.54 -18.11
N SER A 153 -8.09 10.41 -17.12
CA SER A 153 -8.81 10.13 -15.89
C SER A 153 -9.41 11.40 -15.30
N LEU A 154 -10.58 11.25 -14.65
CA LEU A 154 -11.26 12.33 -13.92
C LEU A 154 -10.78 12.44 -12.47
N LEU A 155 -9.86 11.57 -12.07
CA LEU A 155 -9.43 11.47 -10.69
C LEU A 155 -8.32 12.51 -10.39
N PRO A 156 -8.17 12.93 -9.12
CA PRO A 156 -7.14 13.90 -8.72
C PRO A 156 -5.73 13.46 -9.15
N GLY A 157 -4.93 14.40 -9.65
CA GLY A 157 -3.55 14.18 -10.13
C GLY A 157 -3.42 13.80 -11.61
N ALA A 158 -4.46 13.26 -12.26
CA ALA A 158 -4.36 12.83 -13.66
C ALA A 158 -4.10 13.99 -14.65
N GLN A 159 -4.70 15.16 -14.39
CA GLN A 159 -4.47 16.37 -15.19
C GLN A 159 -3.02 16.87 -15.09
N GLU A 160 -2.33 16.57 -13.99
CA GLU A 160 -0.92 16.95 -13.78
C GLU A 160 0.03 16.08 -14.62
N ASN A 161 -0.46 14.98 -15.21
CA ASN A 161 0.27 14.08 -16.10
C ASN A 161 0.17 14.48 -17.58
N ARG A 162 -0.31 15.68 -17.90
CA ARG A 162 -0.29 16.19 -19.27
C ARG A 162 1.06 16.80 -19.62
N ARG A 163 1.74 16.26 -20.64
CA ARG A 163 3.00 16.77 -21.17
C ARG A 163 2.86 17.07 -22.66
N SER A 164 3.20 18.29 -23.05
CA SER A 164 3.29 18.66 -24.46
C SER A 164 4.75 18.64 -24.91
N PHE A 165 5.00 18.24 -26.15
CA PHE A 165 6.33 18.21 -26.74
C PHE A 165 6.26 18.51 -28.23
N ASP A 166 7.36 19.03 -28.77
CA ASP A 166 7.47 19.44 -30.16
C ASP A 166 8.41 18.49 -30.93
N ILE A 167 8.04 18.21 -32.18
CA ILE A 167 8.82 17.42 -33.14
C ILE A 167 9.28 18.36 -34.24
N MET A 168 10.59 18.40 -34.46
CA MET A 168 11.23 19.22 -35.48
C MET A 168 11.46 18.43 -36.78
N PRO A 169 11.54 19.08 -37.95
CA PRO A 169 11.85 18.42 -39.20
C PRO A 169 13.26 17.83 -39.15
N GLY A 170 13.37 16.55 -39.49
CA GLY A 170 14.66 15.86 -39.60
C GLY A 170 15.34 16.13 -40.94
N LYS A 171 16.66 15.90 -41.01
CA LYS A 171 17.37 15.73 -42.28
C LYS A 171 17.33 14.24 -42.63
N ASP A 172 16.64 13.90 -43.71
CA ASP A 172 16.27 12.54 -44.12
C ASP A 172 15.41 11.80 -43.08
N GLU A 173 14.86 10.62 -43.42
CA GLU A 173 13.95 9.78 -42.60
C GLU A 173 14.57 9.23 -41.29
N THR A 174 15.51 9.97 -40.70
CA THR A 174 16.12 9.67 -39.42
C THR A 174 15.15 9.99 -38.27
N TYR A 175 15.09 9.05 -37.33
CA TYR A 175 14.29 9.20 -36.13
C TYR A 175 15.13 9.86 -35.03
N ALA A 176 14.58 10.90 -34.42
CA ALA A 176 15.16 11.57 -33.25
C ALA A 176 14.56 10.98 -31.96
N PRO A 177 15.38 10.59 -30.98
CA PRO A 177 14.88 10.15 -29.69
C PRO A 177 14.31 11.34 -28.90
N LEU A 178 13.14 11.15 -28.32
CA LEU A 178 12.43 12.10 -27.49
C LEU A 178 12.17 11.48 -26.12
N ARG A 179 12.46 12.25 -25.06
CA ARG A 179 12.21 11.88 -23.67
C ARG A 179 11.31 12.94 -23.03
N ILE A 180 10.13 12.54 -22.59
CA ILE A 180 9.02 13.40 -22.18
C ILE A 180 8.63 13.03 -20.74
N GLY A 181 8.59 14.00 -19.84
CA GLY A 181 8.27 13.75 -18.44
C GLY A 181 8.97 14.73 -17.49
N PRO A 182 8.96 14.46 -16.18
CA PRO A 182 8.40 13.26 -15.55
C PRO A 182 6.86 13.24 -15.52
N LEU A 183 6.29 12.04 -15.62
CA LEU A 183 4.88 11.70 -15.39
C LEU A 183 4.79 10.98 -14.04
N ASN A 184 3.85 11.36 -13.18
CA ASN A 184 3.72 10.83 -11.83
C ASN A 184 2.44 10.01 -11.71
N PHE A 185 2.56 8.69 -11.67
CA PHE A 185 1.42 7.80 -11.51
C PHE A 185 1.25 7.45 -10.03
N SER A 186 0.03 7.61 -9.51
CA SER A 186 -0.34 7.24 -8.14
C SER A 186 -1.10 5.91 -8.07
N ARG A 187 -1.35 5.28 -9.22
CA ARG A 187 -2.21 4.09 -9.36
C ARG A 187 -1.56 3.04 -10.24
N ASP A 188 -2.07 1.82 -10.10
CA ASP A 188 -1.60 0.65 -10.85
C ASP A 188 -2.11 0.63 -12.31
N ALA A 189 -3.40 0.86 -12.56
CA ALA A 189 -3.94 0.86 -13.92
C ALA A 189 -4.26 2.28 -14.39
N VAL A 190 -3.67 2.69 -15.52
CA VAL A 190 -3.90 4.01 -16.13
C VAL A 190 -4.24 3.91 -17.62
N THR A 191 -5.04 4.86 -18.10
CA THR A 191 -5.29 5.03 -19.55
C THR A 191 -4.48 6.21 -20.04
N LEU A 192 -3.66 6.00 -21.05
CA LEU A 192 -2.74 7.01 -21.60
C LEU A 192 -3.15 7.37 -23.01
N ARG A 193 -3.07 8.64 -23.36
CA ARG A 193 -3.46 9.14 -24.67
C ARG A 193 -2.42 10.08 -25.25
N LEU A 194 -2.12 9.88 -26.52
CA LEU A 194 -1.35 10.77 -27.37
C LEU A 194 -2.29 11.48 -28.36
N ALA A 195 -2.19 12.79 -28.45
CA ALA A 195 -2.97 13.61 -29.38
C ALA A 195 -2.11 14.74 -29.96
N PRO A 196 -2.22 15.07 -31.26
CA PRO A 196 -1.58 16.24 -31.83
C PRO A 196 -2.36 17.51 -31.43
N ALA A 197 -1.65 18.63 -31.32
CA ALA A 197 -2.28 19.92 -31.00
C ALA A 197 -3.16 20.45 -32.14
N MET A 198 -2.82 20.07 -33.38
CA MET A 198 -3.58 20.38 -34.60
C MET A 198 -3.35 19.29 -35.66
N GLY A 199 -4.04 19.36 -36.79
CA GLY A 199 -3.77 18.44 -37.91
C GLY A 199 -2.52 18.85 -38.69
N TYR A 200 -1.68 17.87 -39.06
CA TYR A 200 -0.45 18.09 -39.84
C TYR A 200 -0.53 17.44 -41.23
N PRO A 201 -1.48 17.83 -42.10
CA PRO A 201 -1.70 17.18 -43.39
C PRO A 201 -0.58 17.40 -44.43
N ALA A 202 0.28 18.42 -44.22
CA ALA A 202 1.42 18.73 -45.10
C ALA A 202 2.75 18.08 -44.65
N ASN A 203 2.74 17.37 -43.51
CA ASN A 203 3.92 16.73 -42.93
C ASN A 203 3.69 15.22 -42.83
N ALA A 204 4.72 14.43 -43.12
CA ALA A 204 4.77 13.02 -42.78
C ALA A 204 5.42 12.89 -41.40
N ILE A 205 4.60 12.57 -40.38
CA ILE A 205 5.05 12.37 -39.00
C ILE A 205 4.97 10.87 -38.69
N SER A 206 6.08 10.30 -38.23
CA SER A 206 6.17 8.89 -37.83
C SER A 206 6.74 8.78 -36.43
N LEU A 207 6.05 8.04 -35.54
CA LEU A 207 6.42 7.86 -34.14
C LEU A 207 6.54 6.37 -33.82
N ARG A 208 7.61 5.94 -33.15
CA ARG A 208 7.87 4.52 -32.83
C ARG A 208 8.55 4.33 -31.48
N GLN A 209 8.70 3.08 -31.04
CA GLN A 209 9.40 2.70 -29.80
C GLN A 209 8.88 3.40 -28.53
N PHE A 210 7.57 3.48 -28.37
CA PHE A 210 6.99 4.08 -27.16
C PHE A 210 7.27 3.20 -25.94
N ARG A 211 7.90 3.77 -24.92
CA ARG A 211 8.16 3.09 -23.66
C ARG A 211 8.10 4.05 -22.48
N LEU A 212 7.53 3.61 -21.36
CA LEU A 212 7.60 4.32 -20.09
C LEU A 212 8.80 3.80 -19.31
N VAL A 213 9.83 4.62 -19.19
CA VAL A 213 11.02 4.30 -18.42
C VAL A 213 10.87 4.90 -17.03
N PRO A 214 11.02 4.12 -15.95
CA PRO A 214 11.06 4.68 -14.61
C PRO A 214 12.12 5.78 -14.53
N ALA A 215 11.73 6.91 -13.96
CA ALA A 215 12.67 7.98 -13.65
C ALA A 215 13.59 7.49 -12.52
N VAL A 216 14.67 6.80 -12.88
CA VAL A 216 15.78 6.60 -11.95
C VAL A 216 16.29 8.00 -11.62
N VAL A 217 16.21 8.38 -10.36
CA VAL A 217 16.89 9.57 -9.88
C VAL A 217 18.38 9.29 -10.10
N ASP A 218 19.01 9.96 -11.07
CA ASP A 218 20.46 9.92 -11.27
C ASP A 218 21.12 10.45 -9.99
N VAL A 219 21.39 9.55 -9.05
CA VAL A 219 22.28 9.80 -7.93
C VAL A 219 23.57 9.07 -8.25
N VAL A 220 24.58 9.87 -8.56
CA VAL A 220 25.99 9.48 -8.73
C VAL A 220 26.33 8.36 -7.74
N GLN A 221 26.84 7.26 -8.29
CA GLN A 221 27.39 6.14 -7.52
C GLN A 221 28.58 6.63 -6.69
N THR A 222 28.38 6.72 -5.38
CA THR A 222 29.45 6.44 -4.43
C THR A 222 28.94 5.34 -3.50
N ALA A 223 29.59 4.19 -3.60
CA ALA A 223 29.42 3.09 -2.67
C ALA A 223 30.02 3.51 -1.32
N ALA A 224 29.19 3.56 -0.28
CA ALA A 224 29.65 3.55 1.09
C ALA A 224 28.77 2.54 1.83
N SER A 225 29.44 1.55 2.41
CA SER A 225 28.89 0.49 3.25
C SER A 225 28.00 1.03 4.37
N LEU A 226 26.92 0.30 4.66
CA LEU A 226 26.00 0.54 5.78
C LEU A 226 26.75 0.58 7.12
N PRO A 227 26.61 1.63 7.95
CA PRO A 227 27.07 1.60 9.33
C PRO A 227 25.98 1.05 10.26
N GLU A 228 26.43 0.26 11.23
CA GLU A 228 25.65 -0.42 12.26
C GLU A 228 24.86 0.54 13.18
N GLY A 229 23.76 0.02 13.73
CA GLY A 229 22.96 0.43 14.90
C GLY A 229 22.91 1.89 15.36
N ASP A 230 24.06 2.48 15.71
CA ASP A 230 24.17 3.83 16.29
C ASP A 230 23.92 4.96 15.28
N ALA A 231 24.09 4.71 13.99
CA ALA A 231 23.88 5.71 12.94
C ALA A 231 22.42 6.19 12.90
N LEU A 232 21.44 5.31 13.16
CA LEU A 232 20.01 5.66 13.10
C LEU A 232 19.59 6.60 14.23
N ALA A 233 20.11 6.38 15.45
CA ALA A 233 19.83 7.23 16.60
C ALA A 233 20.44 8.63 16.41
N ALA A 234 21.69 8.69 15.92
CA ALA A 234 22.35 9.94 15.57
C ALA A 234 21.62 10.70 14.45
N THR A 235 21.10 9.97 13.44
CA THR A 235 20.32 10.54 12.33
C THR A 235 18.99 11.12 12.82
N ARG A 236 18.32 10.42 13.77
CA ARG A 236 17.05 10.86 14.38
C ARG A 236 17.24 12.14 15.20
N GLU A 237 18.30 12.24 16.01
CA GLU A 237 18.61 13.46 16.74
C GLU A 237 18.94 14.63 15.82
N LEU A 238 19.71 14.39 14.75
CA LEU A 238 20.09 15.43 13.81
C LEU A 238 18.87 15.98 13.05
N LEU A 239 17.96 15.10 12.63
CA LEU A 239 16.71 15.49 11.98
C LEU A 239 15.80 16.28 12.93
N GLN A 240 15.70 15.87 14.21
CA GLN A 240 14.95 16.62 15.21
C GLN A 240 15.52 18.04 15.42
N ARG A 241 16.85 18.18 15.47
CA ARG A 241 17.51 19.49 15.63
C ARG A 241 17.27 20.41 14.44
N GLU A 242 17.40 19.90 13.21
CA GLU A 242 17.16 20.70 12.00
C GLU A 242 15.66 21.05 11.84
N LEU A 243 14.75 20.15 12.21
CA LEU A 243 13.31 20.41 12.18
C LEU A 243 12.90 21.49 13.19
N VAL A 244 13.44 21.46 14.41
CA VAL A 244 13.23 22.54 15.40
C VAL A 244 13.80 23.87 14.91
N LYS A 245 14.97 23.86 14.26
CA LYS A 245 15.64 25.05 13.72
C LYS A 245 14.87 25.71 12.58
N VAL A 246 14.20 24.93 11.72
CA VAL A 246 13.33 25.45 10.65
C VAL A 246 11.97 25.88 11.18
N GLN A 247 11.39 25.16 12.14
CA GLN A 247 10.06 25.49 12.69
C GLN A 247 10.06 26.72 13.59
N LYS A 248 11.11 26.92 14.39
CA LYS A 248 11.21 28.02 15.36
C LYS A 248 10.97 29.41 14.73
N PRO A 249 11.63 29.82 13.62
CA PRO A 249 11.39 31.13 13.02
C PRO A 249 9.97 31.31 12.50
N VAL A 250 9.37 30.26 11.92
CA VAL A 250 7.99 30.28 11.40
C VAL A 250 6.97 30.43 12.53
N LEU A 251 7.17 29.71 13.64
CA LEU A 251 6.29 29.82 14.82
C LEU A 251 6.43 31.18 15.51
N THR A 252 7.63 31.75 15.59
CA THR A 252 7.82 33.13 16.11
C THR A 252 7.13 34.16 15.23
N ALA A 253 7.27 34.08 13.89
CA ALA A 253 6.60 34.99 12.97
C ALA A 253 5.06 34.88 13.07
N TYR A 254 4.55 33.65 13.19
CA TYR A 254 3.12 33.43 13.37
C TYR A 254 2.61 33.99 14.71
N LYS A 255 3.34 33.81 15.81
CA LYS A 255 3.01 34.41 17.11
C LYS A 255 3.05 35.93 17.10
N GLU A 256 4.00 36.52 16.38
CA GLU A 256 4.05 37.98 16.20
C GLU A 256 2.82 38.46 15.42
N SER A 257 2.43 37.75 14.36
CA SER A 257 1.19 38.07 13.62
C SER A 257 -0.06 37.98 14.50
N LEU A 258 -0.16 36.95 15.34
CA LEU A 258 -1.25 36.78 16.32
C LEU A 258 -1.27 37.90 17.37
N LYS A 259 -0.13 38.46 17.78
CA LYS A 259 -0.09 39.61 18.70
C LYS A 259 -0.55 40.92 18.06
N THR A 260 -0.44 41.06 16.75
CA THR A 260 -0.85 42.27 15.99
C THR A 260 -2.32 42.24 15.52
N LEU A 261 -2.97 41.08 15.55
CA LEU A 261 -4.38 40.91 15.16
C LEU A 261 -5.39 41.56 16.14
N PRO A 262 -5.22 41.47 17.48
CA PRO A 262 -6.12 42.10 18.46
C PRO A 262 -6.25 43.62 18.37
N SER A 263 -5.21 44.31 17.87
CA SER A 263 -5.22 45.75 17.62
C SER A 263 -5.94 46.12 16.33
N THR A 264 -6.09 45.17 15.40
CA THR A 264 -6.67 45.38 14.07
C THR A 264 -8.13 44.92 14.00
N THR A 265 -8.51 43.93 14.83
CA THR A 265 -9.86 43.36 14.85
C THR A 265 -10.26 42.96 16.28
N PRO A 266 -10.99 43.82 17.03
CA PRO A 266 -11.28 43.60 18.44
C PRO A 266 -12.24 42.42 18.71
N GLU A 267 -13.00 41.97 17.71
CA GLU A 267 -13.91 40.82 17.79
C GLU A 267 -13.18 39.46 17.85
N MET A 268 -11.92 39.39 17.40
CA MET A 268 -11.14 38.14 17.38
C MET A 268 -10.26 37.94 18.60
N LYS A 269 -10.34 38.80 19.62
CA LYS A 269 -9.48 38.73 20.82
C LYS A 269 -9.54 37.37 21.51
N GLU A 270 -10.73 36.81 21.70
CA GLU A 270 -10.93 35.51 22.33
C GLU A 270 -10.35 34.36 21.50
N ALA A 271 -10.50 34.41 20.17
CA ALA A 271 -9.93 33.42 19.26
C ALA A 271 -8.39 33.48 19.22
N VAL A 272 -7.82 34.70 19.29
CA VAL A 272 -6.37 34.91 19.38
C VAL A 272 -5.82 34.40 20.71
N GLU A 273 -6.53 34.63 21.82
CA GLU A 273 -6.15 34.10 23.14
C GLU A 273 -6.22 32.58 23.20
N ALA A 274 -7.24 31.97 22.58
CA ALA A 274 -7.37 30.52 22.47
C ALA A 274 -6.23 29.91 21.64
N GLU A 275 -5.88 30.53 20.50
CA GLU A 275 -4.83 30.03 19.62
C GLU A 275 -3.42 30.26 20.22
N THR A 276 -3.18 31.39 20.88
CA THR A 276 -1.92 31.61 21.61
C THR A 276 -1.76 30.65 22.78
N LYS A 277 -2.84 30.32 23.51
CA LYS A 277 -2.85 29.29 24.55
C LYS A 277 -2.61 27.89 23.99
N ARG A 278 -3.18 27.57 22.82
CA ARG A 278 -2.93 26.33 22.10
C ARG A 278 -1.46 26.21 21.66
N LEU A 279 -0.87 27.27 21.12
CA LEU A 279 0.53 27.30 20.69
C LEU A 279 1.50 27.17 21.88
N THR A 280 1.23 27.85 22.99
CA THR A 280 2.04 27.69 24.22
C THR A 280 1.89 26.31 24.83
N GLN A 281 0.70 25.70 24.78
CA GLN A 281 0.52 24.30 25.13
C GLN A 281 1.35 23.40 24.22
N LEU A 282 1.24 23.55 22.89
CA LEU A 282 1.99 22.73 21.92
C LEU A 282 3.51 22.85 22.08
N GLU A 283 4.04 24.02 22.43
CA GLU A 283 5.47 24.21 22.74
C GLU A 283 5.88 23.55 24.05
N ASN A 284 5.06 23.67 25.10
CA ASN A 284 5.31 22.98 26.36
C ASN A 284 5.22 21.46 26.19
N TYR A 285 4.35 20.96 25.30
CA TYR A 285 4.23 19.55 24.94
C TYR A 285 5.34 19.06 24.00
N ALA A 286 5.94 19.93 23.17
CA ALA A 286 7.04 19.60 22.26
C ALA A 286 8.38 19.32 22.97
N SER A 287 8.48 19.64 24.25
CA SER A 287 9.64 19.28 25.09
C SER A 287 9.72 17.78 25.43
N THR A 288 8.73 16.98 25.05
CA THR A 288 8.72 15.51 25.25
C THR A 288 8.85 14.77 23.90
N PRO A 289 10.06 14.35 23.46
CA PRO A 289 10.36 14.20 22.02
C PRO A 289 9.92 12.90 21.34
N SER A 290 9.39 11.89 22.04
CA SER A 290 9.27 10.53 21.47
C SER A 290 7.84 10.08 21.15
N ILE A 291 6.81 10.60 21.82
CA ILE A 291 5.49 9.95 21.84
C ILE A 291 4.60 10.35 20.64
N ILE A 292 4.79 11.53 20.04
CA ILE A 292 3.80 12.09 19.09
C ILE A 292 4.11 11.77 17.63
N LEU A 293 5.38 11.77 17.21
CA LEU A 293 5.71 11.40 15.81
C LEU A 293 5.38 9.92 15.55
N GLU A 294 5.63 9.06 16.54
CA GLU A 294 5.21 7.65 16.52
C GLU A 294 3.69 7.51 16.57
N ARG A 295 2.97 8.38 17.29
CA ARG A 295 1.50 8.38 17.32
C ARG A 295 0.88 8.92 16.03
N MET A 296 1.48 9.91 15.37
CA MET A 296 0.99 10.49 14.11
C MET A 296 1.28 9.57 12.91
N ILE A 297 2.47 8.97 12.83
CA ILE A 297 2.80 8.01 11.77
C ILE A 297 1.94 6.73 11.91
N ARG A 298 1.66 6.28 13.15
CA ARG A 298 0.71 5.18 13.40
C ARG A 298 -0.75 5.54 13.16
N GLN A 299 -1.16 6.81 13.33
CA GLN A 299 -2.52 7.27 13.00
C GLN A 299 -2.77 7.41 11.50
N LEU A 300 -1.72 7.63 10.69
CA LEU A 300 -1.82 7.76 9.24
C LEU A 300 -1.70 6.40 8.51
N GLY A 301 -1.20 5.36 9.18
CA GLY A 301 -0.85 4.07 8.57
C GLY A 301 -1.83 2.91 8.77
N GLY A 302 -2.99 3.11 9.40
CA GLY A 302 -3.93 2.01 9.59
C GLY A 302 -5.32 2.46 10.02
N VAL A 303 -6.30 1.61 9.74
CA VAL A 303 -7.73 1.86 9.95
C VAL A 303 -7.93 2.33 11.40
N ALA A 304 -8.28 3.60 11.60
CA ALA A 304 -8.63 4.18 12.91
C ALA A 304 -7.61 3.98 14.06
N GLY A 305 -6.30 3.92 13.78
CA GLY A 305 -5.27 3.78 14.82
C GLY A 305 -4.97 2.33 15.24
N PHE A 306 -5.40 1.37 14.42
CA PHE A 306 -4.95 -0.02 14.46
C PHE A 306 -3.79 -0.25 13.47
N GLU A 307 -2.90 -1.17 13.82
CA GLU A 307 -1.91 -1.75 12.92
C GLU A 307 -2.56 -2.98 12.25
N ASP A 308 -2.69 -2.95 10.92
CA ASP A 308 -3.31 -4.01 10.12
C ASP A 308 -2.23 -5.00 9.68
N ILE A 309 -2.37 -6.26 10.08
CA ILE A 309 -1.45 -7.34 9.79
C ILE A 309 -2.25 -8.42 9.06
N ASP A 310 -1.82 -8.80 7.85
CA ASP A 310 -2.46 -9.85 7.07
C ASP A 310 -1.53 -11.06 6.95
N GLY A 311 -2.07 -12.28 6.95
CA GLY A 311 -1.25 -13.49 6.85
C GLY A 311 -0.65 -13.99 8.17
N ALA A 312 -1.12 -13.53 9.33
CA ALA A 312 -0.65 -14.02 10.62
C ALA A 312 -1.12 -15.46 10.88
N ARG A 313 -0.29 -16.26 11.56
CA ARG A 313 -0.60 -17.65 11.91
C ARG A 313 -0.70 -17.84 13.41
N TYR A 314 -1.66 -18.65 13.84
CA TYR A 314 -1.79 -19.01 15.25
C TYR A 314 -0.60 -19.86 15.71
N LEU A 315 -0.01 -19.50 16.86
CA LEU A 315 1.00 -20.32 17.53
C LEU A 315 0.43 -20.89 18.82
N SER A 316 0.28 -22.21 18.87
CA SER A 316 -0.14 -22.90 20.09
C SER A 316 0.97 -22.87 21.13
N THR A 317 0.75 -22.13 22.22
CA THR A 317 1.65 -22.12 23.39
C THR A 317 0.97 -22.75 24.60
N VAL A 318 1.75 -23.23 25.57
CA VAL A 318 1.20 -23.88 26.78
C VAL A 318 0.36 -22.90 27.62
N THR A 319 0.60 -21.60 27.46
CA THR A 319 -0.07 -20.50 28.17
C THR A 319 -1.22 -19.86 27.40
N SER A 320 -1.60 -20.38 26.22
CA SER A 320 -2.72 -19.83 25.46
C SER A 320 -4.07 -20.13 26.11
N THR A 321 -4.94 -19.12 26.15
CA THR A 321 -6.36 -19.20 26.51
C THR A 321 -7.21 -18.93 25.26
N GLY A 322 -8.54 -19.03 25.38
CA GLY A 322 -9.43 -18.75 24.24
C GLY A 322 -9.36 -17.29 23.75
N ASP A 323 -9.09 -16.35 24.65
CA ASP A 323 -9.01 -14.91 24.37
C ASP A 323 -7.58 -14.35 24.34
N ARG A 324 -6.57 -15.10 24.80
CA ARG A 324 -5.16 -14.66 24.86
C ARG A 324 -4.26 -15.71 24.24
N PHE A 325 -3.54 -15.36 23.19
CA PHE A 325 -2.67 -16.31 22.50
C PHE A 325 -1.59 -15.59 21.70
N THR A 326 -0.63 -16.36 21.19
CA THR A 326 0.47 -15.85 20.39
C THR A 326 0.20 -16.11 18.92
N VAL A 327 0.56 -15.14 18.08
CA VAL A 327 0.50 -15.24 16.62
C VAL A 327 1.88 -14.97 16.04
N GLU A 328 2.20 -15.66 14.96
CA GLU A 328 3.41 -15.46 14.17
C GLU A 328 3.10 -14.65 12.92
N HIS A 329 3.89 -13.62 12.67
CA HIS A 329 3.86 -12.86 11.42
C HIS A 329 5.28 -12.39 11.08
N ASP A 330 5.75 -12.66 9.86
CA ASP A 330 7.11 -12.31 9.40
C ASP A 330 8.23 -12.73 10.37
N GLY A 331 8.13 -13.92 10.96
CA GLY A 331 9.09 -14.46 11.93
C GLY A 331 9.08 -13.77 13.30
N ARG A 332 8.12 -12.88 13.55
CA ARG A 332 7.89 -12.24 14.85
C ARG A 332 6.71 -12.88 15.57
N GLN A 333 6.91 -13.17 16.85
CA GLN A 333 5.87 -13.65 17.73
C GLN A 333 5.21 -12.48 18.46
N ILE A 334 3.91 -12.32 18.28
CA ILE A 334 3.11 -11.25 18.88
C ILE A 334 2.12 -11.90 19.85
N ALA A 335 2.20 -11.54 21.13
CA ALA A 335 1.22 -11.97 22.12
C ALA A 335 0.01 -11.04 22.05
N ILE A 336 -1.16 -11.59 21.68
CA ILE A 336 -2.39 -10.82 21.48
C ILE A 336 -3.47 -11.20 22.49
N ARG A 337 -4.36 -10.24 22.77
CA ARG A 337 -5.59 -10.43 23.54
C ARG A 337 -6.77 -9.95 22.71
N LEU A 338 -7.82 -10.76 22.61
CA LEU A 338 -9.03 -10.38 21.89
C LEU A 338 -9.70 -9.17 22.56
N MET A 339 -10.07 -8.20 21.76
CA MET A 339 -10.80 -7.02 22.25
C MET A 339 -12.26 -7.35 22.56
N TRP A 340 -12.78 -6.72 23.61
CA TRP A 340 -14.19 -6.73 24.05
C TRP A 340 -14.75 -8.07 24.49
N VAL A 341 -13.96 -9.14 24.43
CA VAL A 341 -14.39 -10.47 24.87
C VAL A 341 -13.40 -11.03 25.86
N SER A 342 -13.92 -11.76 26.83
CA SER A 342 -13.15 -12.42 27.88
C SER A 342 -13.56 -13.89 27.95
N CYS A 343 -12.61 -14.81 27.84
CA CYS A 343 -12.87 -16.22 28.10
C CYS A 343 -12.68 -16.53 29.58
N ALA A 344 -13.18 -17.69 30.03
CA ALA A 344 -12.99 -18.15 31.39
C ALA A 344 -11.49 -18.21 31.75
N PRO A 345 -11.05 -17.53 32.83
CA PRO A 345 -9.65 -17.46 33.18
C PRO A 345 -9.13 -18.82 33.67
N PRO A 346 -7.88 -19.20 33.33
CA PRO A 346 -7.30 -20.48 33.73
C PRO A 346 -6.82 -20.49 35.19
N ASP A 347 -6.56 -19.31 35.79
CA ASP A 347 -6.09 -19.19 37.17
C ASP A 347 -7.26 -19.23 38.16
N GLU A 348 -7.22 -20.22 39.05
CA GLU A 348 -8.26 -20.46 40.04
C GLU A 348 -8.40 -19.33 41.06
N LYS A 349 -7.32 -18.55 41.30
CA LYS A 349 -7.29 -17.46 42.29
C LYS A 349 -7.68 -16.10 41.71
N SER A 350 -7.97 -16.03 40.42
CA SER A 350 -8.25 -14.76 39.75
C SER A 350 -9.62 -14.20 40.10
N MET A 351 -9.69 -12.92 40.49
CA MET A 351 -10.95 -12.17 40.63
C MET A 351 -11.78 -12.18 39.34
N ALA A 352 -11.14 -12.35 38.17
CA ALA A 352 -11.84 -12.45 36.89
C ALA A 352 -12.72 -13.72 36.79
N ARG A 353 -12.42 -14.77 37.57
CA ARG A 353 -13.20 -16.01 37.60
C ARG A 353 -14.60 -15.77 38.15
N LYS A 354 -14.68 -14.96 39.21
CA LYS A 354 -15.96 -14.53 39.80
C LYS A 354 -16.76 -13.68 38.82
N ASN A 355 -16.14 -12.68 38.20
CA ASN A 355 -16.83 -11.83 37.22
C ASN A 355 -17.38 -12.62 36.04
N PHE A 356 -16.66 -13.65 35.57
CA PHE A 356 -17.12 -14.52 34.50
C PHE A 356 -18.32 -15.38 34.94
N ALA A 357 -18.24 -15.98 36.14
CA ALA A 357 -19.35 -16.73 36.73
C ALA A 357 -20.61 -15.85 36.91
N ASP A 358 -20.43 -14.64 37.44
CA ASP A 358 -21.50 -13.67 37.65
C ASP A 358 -22.14 -13.21 36.31
N HIS A 359 -21.35 -13.11 35.24
CA HIS A 359 -21.86 -12.71 33.91
C HIS A 359 -22.79 -13.75 33.29
N PHE A 360 -22.43 -15.03 33.42
CA PHE A 360 -23.21 -16.15 32.89
C PHE A 360 -24.21 -16.73 33.89
N ASP A 361 -24.15 -16.33 35.17
CA ASP A 361 -24.97 -16.87 36.26
C ASP A 361 -24.78 -18.39 36.44
N ILE A 362 -23.52 -18.82 36.56
CA ILE A 362 -23.09 -20.23 36.68
C ILE A 362 -22.24 -20.46 37.94
N GLU A 363 -22.15 -21.71 38.39
CA GLU A 363 -21.27 -22.09 39.50
C GLU A 363 -19.77 -21.92 39.18
N MET A 364 -18.99 -21.54 40.19
CA MET A 364 -17.53 -21.31 40.05
C MET A 364 -16.75 -22.56 39.60
N ASP A 365 -17.27 -23.74 39.90
CA ASP A 365 -16.68 -25.03 39.53
C ASP A 365 -16.78 -25.29 38.02
N ASN A 366 -17.83 -24.77 37.37
CA ASN A 366 -18.05 -24.89 35.93
C ASN A 366 -17.10 -24.00 35.11
N VAL A 367 -16.58 -22.91 35.69
CA VAL A 367 -15.67 -21.97 35.01
C VAL A 367 -14.37 -22.64 34.54
N GLY A 368 -13.83 -23.58 35.34
CA GLY A 368 -12.58 -24.27 34.99
C GLY A 368 -12.73 -25.18 33.76
N ARG A 369 -13.91 -25.80 33.60
CA ARG A 369 -14.24 -26.60 32.41
C ARG A 369 -14.35 -25.72 31.17
N LEU A 370 -15.09 -24.61 31.29
CA LEU A 370 -15.26 -23.63 30.20
C LEU A 370 -13.92 -23.02 29.76
N SER A 371 -12.98 -22.81 30.67
CA SER A 371 -11.63 -22.32 30.33
C SER A 371 -10.88 -23.30 29.41
N ARG A 372 -10.95 -24.60 29.71
CA ARG A 372 -10.34 -25.65 28.86
C ARG A 372 -11.06 -25.75 27.52
N THR A 373 -12.39 -25.75 27.53
CA THR A 373 -13.19 -25.80 26.29
C THR A 373 -12.90 -24.62 25.38
N ALA A 374 -12.83 -23.39 25.92
CA ALA A 374 -12.52 -22.19 25.13
C ALA A 374 -11.12 -22.23 24.52
N ARG A 375 -10.14 -22.77 25.27
CA ARG A 375 -8.78 -22.98 24.79
C ARG A 375 -8.73 -24.02 23.66
N GLU A 376 -9.33 -25.19 23.87
CA GLU A 376 -9.36 -26.28 22.88
C GLU A 376 -10.09 -25.86 21.61
N PHE A 377 -11.21 -25.16 21.76
CA PHE A 377 -11.96 -24.59 20.64
C PHE A 377 -11.11 -23.61 19.84
N THR A 378 -10.40 -22.70 20.52
CA THR A 378 -9.55 -21.71 19.84
C THR A 378 -8.37 -22.35 19.14
N LEU A 379 -7.75 -23.34 19.77
CA LEU A 379 -6.68 -24.12 19.17
C LEU A 379 -7.19 -24.84 17.91
N GLY A 380 -8.27 -25.62 18.00
CA GLY A 380 -8.79 -26.35 16.84
C GLY A 380 -9.36 -25.46 15.74
N TYR A 381 -9.92 -24.30 16.10
CA TYR A 381 -10.57 -23.42 15.13
C TYR A 381 -9.58 -22.55 14.35
N LEU A 382 -8.50 -22.08 14.99
CA LEU A 382 -7.52 -21.20 14.38
C LEU A 382 -6.32 -21.94 13.77
N ASP A 383 -6.13 -23.22 14.10
CA ASP A 383 -5.02 -24.01 13.58
C ASP A 383 -5.05 -24.09 12.04
N GLY A 384 -3.87 -23.90 11.44
CA GLY A 384 -3.68 -23.88 9.98
C GLY A 384 -4.33 -22.72 9.22
N LYS A 385 -5.07 -21.82 9.87
CA LYS A 385 -5.76 -20.70 9.19
C LYS A 385 -4.91 -19.43 9.13
N SER A 386 -5.02 -18.73 8.01
CA SER A 386 -4.46 -17.39 7.85
C SER A 386 -5.36 -16.36 8.51
N LEU A 387 -4.79 -15.56 9.42
CA LEU A 387 -5.51 -14.58 10.22
C LEU A 387 -5.14 -13.17 9.78
N ARG A 388 -6.13 -12.29 9.69
CA ARG A 388 -5.93 -10.84 9.59
C ARG A 388 -6.17 -10.21 10.95
N LEU A 389 -5.23 -9.41 11.43
CA LEU A 389 -5.23 -8.83 12.76
C LEU A 389 -5.28 -7.31 12.66
N LEU A 390 -6.19 -6.68 13.40
CA LEU A 390 -6.12 -5.25 13.68
C LEU A 390 -5.62 -5.07 15.12
N LEU A 391 -4.36 -4.69 15.29
CA LEU A 391 -3.70 -4.55 16.59
C LEU A 391 -3.75 -3.11 17.10
N ARG A 392 -4.01 -2.92 18.39
CA ARG A 392 -3.76 -1.63 19.05
C ARG A 392 -2.27 -1.45 19.33
N PRO A 393 -1.74 -0.22 19.21
CA PRO A 393 -0.29 0.03 19.32
C PRO A 393 0.26 -0.10 20.75
N MET A 394 -0.59 -0.04 21.77
CA MET A 394 -0.18 -0.16 23.17
C MET A 394 -0.52 -1.56 23.70
N LYS A 395 0.42 -2.15 24.44
CA LYS A 395 0.19 -3.38 25.21
C LYS A 395 -0.62 -3.07 26.47
N ASP A 396 -1.44 -4.02 26.86
CA ASP A 396 -2.14 -4.03 28.14
C ASP A 396 -1.15 -4.25 29.30
N LYS A 397 -1.65 -4.05 30.54
CA LYS A 397 -0.88 -4.27 31.77
C LYS A 397 -0.28 -5.68 31.87
N ASP A 398 -0.94 -6.66 31.24
CA ASP A 398 -0.54 -8.06 31.22
C ASP A 398 0.48 -8.37 30.10
N GLY A 399 0.95 -7.37 29.35
CA GLY A 399 1.94 -7.53 28.28
C GLY A 399 1.38 -8.01 26.92
N PHE A 400 0.07 -8.22 26.82
CA PHE A 400 -0.63 -8.59 25.59
C PHE A 400 -1.05 -7.37 24.77
N GLN A 401 -1.06 -7.49 23.44
CA GLN A 401 -1.52 -6.45 22.54
C GLN A 401 -3.00 -6.65 22.20
N PRO A 402 -3.91 -5.68 22.48
CA PRO A 402 -5.32 -5.81 22.15
C PRO A 402 -5.52 -5.91 20.63
N ALA A 403 -6.27 -6.92 20.19
CA ALA A 403 -6.43 -7.25 18.78
C ALA A 403 -7.88 -7.57 18.38
N LEU A 404 -8.27 -7.19 17.17
CA LEU A 404 -9.40 -7.77 16.44
C LEU A 404 -8.86 -8.82 15.48
N VAL A 405 -9.47 -10.01 15.47
CA VAL A 405 -9.00 -11.14 14.66
C VAL A 405 -10.05 -11.47 13.62
N PHE A 406 -9.68 -11.41 12.35
CA PHE A 406 -10.54 -11.68 11.22
C PHE A 406 -10.09 -12.94 10.49
N LEU A 407 -11.04 -13.82 10.21
CA LEU A 407 -10.87 -14.93 9.30
C LEU A 407 -11.50 -14.58 7.94
N PRO A 408 -10.86 -14.88 6.81
CA PRO A 408 -11.36 -14.50 5.48
C PRO A 408 -12.80 -14.94 5.18
N GLU A 409 -13.20 -16.13 5.62
CA GLU A 409 -14.52 -16.71 5.30
C GLU A 409 -15.61 -16.43 6.34
N VAL A 410 -15.22 -16.04 7.57
CA VAL A 410 -16.14 -15.98 8.71
C VAL A 410 -16.29 -14.55 9.26
N GLY A 411 -15.29 -13.70 9.03
CA GLY A 411 -15.23 -12.37 9.62
C GLY A 411 -14.64 -12.40 11.03
N LEU A 412 -15.23 -11.67 11.96
CA LEU A 412 -14.67 -11.42 13.29
C LEU A 412 -14.72 -12.67 14.18
N TYR A 413 -13.55 -13.17 14.58
CA TYR A 413 -13.43 -14.38 15.41
C TYR A 413 -14.12 -14.25 16.76
N GLN A 414 -14.13 -13.05 17.35
CA GLN A 414 -14.82 -12.77 18.60
C GLN A 414 -16.30 -13.16 18.54
N ASN A 415 -16.96 -12.96 17.40
CA ASN A 415 -18.36 -13.33 17.24
C ASN A 415 -18.55 -14.85 17.36
N VAL A 416 -17.61 -15.63 16.80
CA VAL A 416 -17.65 -17.10 16.87
C VAL A 416 -17.57 -17.59 18.31
N LEU A 417 -16.65 -17.03 19.10
CA LEU A 417 -16.51 -17.40 20.52
C LEU A 417 -17.76 -17.03 21.35
N VAL A 418 -18.33 -15.86 21.07
CA VAL A 418 -19.53 -15.37 21.75
C VAL A 418 -20.77 -16.17 21.35
N ASP A 419 -20.93 -16.51 20.07
CA ASP A 419 -22.03 -17.33 19.56
C ASP A 419 -22.07 -18.73 20.19
N GLN A 420 -20.90 -19.30 20.45
CA GLN A 420 -20.77 -20.59 21.14
C GLN A 420 -20.91 -20.47 22.66
N GLY A 421 -21.07 -19.26 23.21
CA GLY A 421 -21.16 -19.03 24.66
C GLY A 421 -19.87 -19.36 25.41
N LEU A 422 -18.71 -19.21 24.76
CA LEU A 422 -17.39 -19.49 25.34
C LEU A 422 -16.67 -18.21 25.81
N ALA A 423 -17.15 -17.03 25.39
CA ALA A 423 -16.62 -15.74 25.80
C ALA A 423 -17.74 -14.78 26.24
N ALA A 424 -17.50 -14.03 27.32
CA ALA A 424 -18.35 -12.95 27.79
C ALA A 424 -17.96 -11.63 27.11
N VAL A 425 -18.93 -10.78 26.79
CA VAL A 425 -18.66 -9.44 26.27
C VAL A 425 -18.32 -8.50 27.42
N GLU A 426 -17.13 -7.91 27.39
CA GLU A 426 -16.68 -6.92 28.38
C GLU A 426 -17.30 -5.55 28.08
N PRO A 427 -17.70 -4.79 29.11
CA PRO A 427 -18.28 -3.47 28.92
C PRO A 427 -17.31 -2.52 28.22
N PHE A 428 -17.82 -1.78 27.23
CA PHE A 428 -17.02 -0.83 26.48
C PHE A 428 -16.35 0.20 27.41
N PRO A 429 -15.03 0.45 27.29
CA PRO A 429 -14.35 1.38 28.19
C PRO A 429 -14.92 2.79 28.05
N LYS A 430 -15.44 3.37 29.15
CA LYS A 430 -16.10 4.70 29.17
C LYS A 430 -15.21 5.84 28.64
N ASN A 431 -13.89 5.67 28.70
CA ASN A 431 -12.89 6.66 28.29
C ASN A 431 -12.22 6.34 26.94
N ALA A 432 -12.63 5.28 26.23
CA ALA A 432 -12.06 4.95 24.94
C ALA A 432 -12.58 5.92 23.88
N ARG A 433 -11.68 6.68 23.25
CA ARG A 433 -11.95 7.42 22.00
C ARG A 433 -12.08 6.42 20.84
N ALA A 434 -13.17 5.66 20.85
CA ALA A 434 -13.47 4.68 19.83
C ALA A 434 -14.08 5.34 18.60
N GLY A 435 -13.54 5.02 17.43
CA GLY A 435 -14.10 5.44 16.14
C GLY A 435 -15.46 4.81 15.86
N LEU A 436 -16.15 5.30 14.83
CA LEU A 436 -17.43 4.76 14.36
C LEU A 436 -17.36 3.26 14.04
N MET A 437 -16.25 2.80 13.46
CA MET A 437 -16.01 1.37 13.15
C MET A 437 -15.97 0.51 14.41
N GLU A 438 -15.20 0.90 15.44
CA GLU A 438 -15.10 0.15 16.69
C GLU A 438 -16.47 0.02 17.38
N ARG A 439 -17.26 1.09 17.38
CA ARG A 439 -18.61 1.06 17.92
C ARG A 439 -19.52 0.10 17.16
N GLY A 440 -19.45 0.12 15.83
CA GLY A 440 -20.21 -0.80 14.97
C GLY A 440 -19.85 -2.26 15.22
N LEU A 441 -18.56 -2.59 15.30
CA LEU A 441 -18.11 -3.96 15.59
C LEU A 441 -18.43 -4.38 17.03
N TYR A 442 -18.39 -3.47 17.99
CA TYR A 442 -18.82 -3.80 19.35
C TYR A 442 -20.32 -4.05 19.44
N THR A 443 -21.15 -3.29 18.70
CA THR A 443 -22.59 -3.55 18.65
C THR A 443 -22.91 -4.90 18.04
N THR A 444 -22.18 -5.35 17.01
CA THR A 444 -22.40 -6.69 16.45
C THR A 444 -22.04 -7.77 17.47
N VAL A 445 -20.91 -7.64 18.19
CA VAL A 445 -20.53 -8.58 19.25
C VAL A 445 -21.62 -8.71 20.34
N LEU A 446 -22.26 -7.59 20.72
CA LEU A 446 -23.40 -7.60 21.66
C LEU A 446 -24.64 -8.32 21.09
N GLU A 447 -24.93 -8.15 19.80
CA GLU A 447 -26.04 -8.83 19.13
C GLU A 447 -25.81 -10.35 19.10
N HIS A 448 -24.57 -10.78 18.82
CA HIS A 448 -24.15 -12.18 18.88
C HIS A 448 -24.31 -12.76 20.30
N GLU A 449 -23.94 -12.01 21.35
CA GLU A 449 -24.12 -12.46 22.74
C GLU A 449 -25.60 -12.63 23.10
N ALA A 450 -26.44 -11.68 22.69
CA ALA A 450 -27.89 -11.77 22.87
C ALA A 450 -28.48 -12.98 22.11
N GLY A 451 -27.93 -13.30 20.93
CA GLY A 451 -28.25 -14.50 20.16
C GLY A 451 -27.87 -15.79 20.89
N ALA A 452 -26.63 -15.91 21.35
CA ALA A 452 -26.12 -17.06 22.11
C ALA A 452 -26.92 -17.32 23.39
N LYS A 453 -27.32 -16.25 24.10
CA LYS A 453 -28.17 -16.33 25.28
C LYS A 453 -29.57 -16.86 24.97
N ARG A 454 -30.16 -16.46 23.84
CA ARG A 454 -31.47 -16.97 23.39
C ARG A 454 -31.41 -18.45 22.99
N LEU A 455 -30.33 -18.85 22.33
CA LEU A 455 -30.11 -20.23 21.89
C LEU A 455 -29.62 -21.15 23.02
N LYS A 456 -29.22 -20.58 24.17
CA LYS A 456 -28.64 -21.29 25.31
C LYS A 456 -27.39 -22.07 24.94
N ASN A 457 -26.46 -21.42 24.23
CA ASN A 457 -25.19 -22.04 23.85
C ASN A 457 -24.14 -21.93 24.96
N GLY A 458 -23.30 -22.97 25.10
CA GLY A 458 -22.12 -22.97 25.97
C GLY A 458 -22.44 -22.64 27.43
N ALA A 459 -21.79 -21.61 27.97
CA ALA A 459 -21.98 -21.19 29.36
C ALA A 459 -23.44 -20.77 29.68
N TRP A 460 -24.19 -20.28 28.69
CA TRP A 460 -25.60 -19.91 28.90
C TRP A 460 -26.50 -21.13 29.16
N ALA A 461 -26.13 -22.32 28.71
CA ALA A 461 -26.87 -23.56 28.99
C ALA A 461 -26.79 -23.96 30.47
N LEU A 462 -25.59 -23.82 31.05
CA LEU A 462 -25.28 -24.24 32.42
C LEU A 462 -26.04 -23.41 33.47
N SER A 463 -26.35 -22.15 33.15
CA SER A 463 -27.07 -21.22 34.03
C SER A 463 -28.48 -21.68 34.45
N GLU A 464 -29.11 -22.59 33.69
CA GLU A 464 -30.41 -23.16 34.05
C GLU A 464 -30.31 -24.54 34.70
N GLU A 465 -29.23 -25.29 34.44
CA GLU A 465 -28.97 -26.56 35.12
C GLU A 465 -28.64 -26.32 36.59
N ASP A 466 -27.84 -25.28 36.89
CA ASP A 466 -27.48 -24.90 38.26
C ASP A 466 -28.68 -24.33 39.06
N LYS A 467 -29.81 -24.01 38.40
CA LYS A 467 -31.04 -23.49 39.03
C LYS A 467 -32.10 -24.55 39.31
N LYS A 468 -31.89 -25.79 38.89
CA LYS A 468 -32.74 -26.94 39.19
C LYS A 468 -32.19 -27.74 40.35
#